data_AF-A0A5X9FKJ4-F1
#
_entry.id   AF-A0A5X9FKJ4-F1
#
_cell.length_a   1.000
_cell.length_b   1.000
_cell.length_c   1.000
_cell.angle_alpha   90.00
_cell.angle_beta   90.00
_cell.angle_gamma   90.00
#
_symmetry.space_group_name_H-M   'P 1'
#
loop_
_entity.id
_entity.type
_entity.pdbx_description
1 polymer ?
#
loop_
_entity_poly.entity_id
_entity_poly.type
_entity_poly.pdbx_seq_one_letter_code
_entity_poly.pdbx_strand_id
1 'polypeptide(L)' 'PQKTGIASFCPYNIGPGKCFPSTFYRKLNAGDRKGACAEIRRWVYDGGKDCHNRENQCYGQVIRRDQESALACWGIEQ' A
#
# COMPACT_ATOMS: atom_id res chain seq x y z
N PRO A 1 12.19 -8.90 2.82
CA PRO A 1 11.50 -7.96 1.89
C PRO A 1 10.06 -7.60 2.31
N GLN A 2 9.22 -8.59 2.66
CA GLN A 2 7.82 -8.34 3.06
C GLN A 2 7.68 -7.29 4.18
N LYS A 3 8.44 -7.46 5.28
CA LYS A 3 8.45 -6.50 6.40
C LYS A 3 8.80 -5.08 5.94
N THR A 4 9.69 -4.93 4.96
CA THR A 4 10.09 -3.63 4.39
C THR A 4 8.93 -2.95 3.66
N GLY A 5 8.21 -3.68 2.79
CA GLY A 5 7.04 -3.13 2.11
C GLY A 5 5.94 -2.71 3.08
N ILE A 6 5.66 -3.55 4.08
CA ILE A 6 4.67 -3.27 5.15
C ILE A 6 5.08 -2.04 5.97
N ALA A 7 6.34 -1.95 6.39
CA ALA A 7 6.85 -0.84 7.20
C ALA A 7 6.89 0.49 6.43
N SER A 8 7.28 0.47 5.16
CA SER A 8 7.26 1.66 4.31
C SER A 8 5.82 2.18 4.10
N PHE A 9 4.89 1.27 3.81
CA PHE A 9 3.49 1.60 3.56
C PHE A 9 2.77 2.11 4.82
N CYS A 10 2.67 1.27 5.85
CA CYS A 10 1.66 1.41 6.90
C CYS A 10 2.10 2.38 8.02
N PRO A 11 3.16 2.12 8.80
CA PRO A 11 3.57 3.04 9.86
C PRO A 11 4.28 4.30 9.35
N TYR A 12 5.04 4.23 8.24
CA TYR A 12 5.84 5.35 7.77
C TYR A 12 5.08 6.30 6.84
N ASN A 13 4.46 5.80 5.76
CA ASN A 13 3.82 6.70 4.81
C ASN A 13 2.46 7.23 5.25
N ILE A 14 1.51 6.32 5.45
CA ILE A 14 0.13 6.71 5.74
C ILE A 14 -0.07 7.00 7.22
N GLY A 15 0.88 6.56 8.06
CA GLY A 15 0.90 6.76 9.50
C GLY A 15 -0.04 5.81 10.26
N PRO A 16 0.20 5.57 11.56
CA PRO A 16 -0.61 4.66 12.39
C PRO A 16 -2.13 4.95 12.34
N GLY A 17 -2.51 6.23 12.32
CA GLY A 17 -3.91 6.65 12.31
C GLY A 17 -4.69 6.20 11.07
N LYS A 18 -4.05 6.13 9.89
CA LYS A 18 -4.66 5.57 8.68
C LYS A 18 -4.40 4.08 8.53
N CYS A 19 -3.25 3.61 9.04
CA CYS A 19 -2.81 2.22 8.97
C CYS A 19 -3.72 1.26 9.73
N PHE A 20 -3.95 1.49 11.03
CA PHE A 20 -4.67 0.53 11.87
C PHE A 20 -6.13 0.27 11.47
N PRO A 21 -6.93 1.27 11.06
CA PRO A 21 -8.29 1.01 10.58
C PRO A 21 -8.35 0.51 9.13
N SER A 22 -7.22 0.40 8.42
CA SER A 22 -7.21 0.05 7.00
C SER A 22 -7.62 -1.41 6.72
N THR A 23 -8.24 -1.64 5.55
CA THR A 23 -8.47 -2.99 5.02
C THR A 23 -7.17 -3.79 4.88
N PHE A 24 -6.07 -3.11 4.51
CA PHE A 24 -4.73 -3.68 4.47
C PHE A 24 -4.37 -4.35 5.81
N TYR A 25 -4.47 -3.59 6.91
CA TYR A 25 -4.07 -4.07 8.23
C TYR A 25 -4.99 -5.18 8.75
N ARG A 26 -6.29 -5.07 8.47
CA ARG A 26 -7.27 -6.13 8.78
C ARG A 26 -6.94 -7.45 8.08
N LYS A 27 -6.67 -7.42 6.76
CA LYS A 27 -6.28 -8.60 6.00
C LYS A 27 -4.96 -9.19 6.48
N LEU A 28 -3.98 -8.33 6.77
CA LEU A 28 -2.68 -8.74 7.29
C LEU A 28 -2.83 -9.51 8.61
N ASN A 29 -3.64 -9.01 9.54
CA ASN A 29 -3.90 -9.66 10.84
C ASN A 29 -4.71 -10.96 10.70
N ALA A 30 -5.54 -11.10 9.67
CA ALA A 30 -6.25 -12.33 9.36
C ALA A 30 -5.36 -13.39 8.67
N GLY A 31 -4.07 -13.10 8.44
CA GLY A 31 -3.15 -13.97 7.72
C GLY A 31 -3.29 -13.94 6.20
N ASP A 32 -4.22 -13.15 5.66
CA ASP A 32 -4.42 -12.91 4.22
C ASP A 32 -3.32 -11.98 3.67
N ARG A 33 -2.11 -12.51 3.54
CA ARG A 33 -0.95 -11.74 3.05
C ARG A 33 -1.09 -11.33 1.59
N LYS A 34 -1.65 -12.20 0.74
CA LYS A 34 -1.88 -11.93 -0.68
C LYS A 34 -2.89 -10.80 -0.86
N GLY A 35 -4.01 -10.88 -0.16
CA GLY A 35 -5.02 -9.82 -0.17
C GLY A 35 -4.51 -8.53 0.48
N ALA A 36 -3.74 -8.61 1.56
CA ALA A 36 -3.14 -7.43 2.18
C ALA A 36 -2.23 -6.69 1.20
N CYS A 37 -1.25 -7.37 0.59
CA CYS A 37 -0.31 -6.69 -0.30
C CYS A 37 -0.99 -6.09 -1.55
N ALA A 38 -2.10 -6.68 -2.02
CA ALA A 38 -2.92 -6.10 -3.09
C ALA A 38 -3.64 -4.79 -2.67
N GLU A 39 -4.05 -4.66 -1.40
CA GLU A 39 -4.70 -3.42 -0.92
C GLU A 39 -3.76 -2.20 -0.99
N ILE A 40 -2.44 -2.39 -0.93
CA ILE A 40 -1.46 -1.28 -1.00
C ILE A 40 -1.67 -0.44 -2.28
N ARG A 41 -1.93 -1.08 -3.42
CA ARG A 41 -2.13 -0.42 -4.72
C ARG A 41 -3.37 0.46 -4.81
N ARG A 42 -4.29 0.36 -3.84
CA ARG A 42 -5.50 1.18 -3.80
C ARG A 42 -5.26 2.55 -3.17
N TRP A 43 -4.14 2.74 -2.50
CA TRP A 43 -3.79 3.99 -1.80
C TRP A 43 -3.06 4.97 -2.73
N VAL A 44 -3.79 5.39 -3.76
CA VAL A 44 -3.29 6.22 -4.88
C VAL A 44 -4.11 7.50 -5.08
N TYR A 45 -4.87 7.89 -4.06
CA TYR A 45 -5.55 9.18 -4.01
C TYR A 45 -4.82 10.12 -3.07
N ASP A 46 -4.58 11.34 -3.52
CA ASP A 46 -3.95 12.40 -2.73
C ASP A 46 -4.78 13.68 -2.83
N GLY A 47 -5.14 14.27 -1.69
CA GLY A 47 -6.06 15.43 -1.67
C GLY A 47 -7.40 15.21 -2.39
N GLY A 48 -7.89 13.96 -2.44
CA GLY A 48 -9.12 13.59 -3.17
C GLY A 48 -8.95 13.42 -4.68
N LYS A 49 -7.73 13.58 -5.21
CA LYS A 49 -7.40 13.43 -6.63
C LYS A 49 -6.81 12.06 -6.90
N ASP A 50 -7.23 11.43 -8.00
CA ASP A 50 -6.65 10.17 -8.47
C ASP A 50 -5.25 10.42 -9.06
N CYS A 51 -4.23 9.78 -8.49
CA CYS A 51 -2.84 9.94 -8.93
C CYS A 51 -2.48 9.13 -10.19
N HIS A 52 -3.39 8.33 -10.75
CA HIS A 52 -3.21 7.80 -12.10
C HIS A 52 -3.31 8.88 -13.18
N ASN A 53 -4.13 9.92 -12.95
CA ASN A 53 -4.18 11.07 -13.85
C ASN A 53 -2.89 11.90 -13.69
N ARG A 54 -2.11 12.01 -14.77
CA ARG A 54 -0.85 12.75 -14.81
C ARG A 54 -1.02 14.25 -14.58
N GLU A 55 -2.19 14.81 -14.86
CA GLU A 55 -2.53 16.21 -14.62
C GLU A 55 -2.62 16.54 -13.12
N ASN A 56 -2.90 15.54 -12.27
CA ASN A 56 -2.98 15.73 -10.82
C ASN A 56 -1.60 15.81 -10.14
N GLN A 57 -0.51 15.64 -10.89
CA GLN A 57 0.89 15.82 -10.46
C GLN A 57 1.31 14.98 -9.23
N CYS A 58 0.59 13.90 -8.92
CA CYS A 58 0.88 13.01 -7.78
C CYS A 58 1.24 11.57 -8.17
N TYR A 59 1.62 11.32 -9.43
CA TYR A 59 1.93 9.98 -9.97
C TYR A 59 3.00 9.21 -9.18
N GLY A 60 3.87 9.91 -8.44
CA GLY A 60 4.80 9.27 -7.51
C GLY A 60 4.14 8.37 -6.47
N GLN A 61 2.88 8.62 -6.10
CA GLN A 61 2.11 7.73 -5.21
C GLN A 61 1.89 6.36 -5.84
N VAL A 62 1.54 6.29 -7.13
CA VAL A 62 1.30 5.03 -7.85
C VAL A 62 2.59 4.21 -7.86
N ILE A 63 3.70 4.83 -8.28
CA ILE A 63 5.03 4.19 -8.31
C ILE A 63 5.40 3.64 -6.93
N ARG A 64 5.21 4.44 -5.89
CA ARG A 64 5.51 4.02 -4.51
C ARG A 64 4.65 2.83 -4.09
N ARG A 65 3.34 2.85 -4.35
CA ARG A 65 2.46 1.73 -3.99
C ARG A 65 2.83 0.44 -4.71
N ASP A 66 3.25 0.52 -5.97
CA ASP A 66 3.68 -0.66 -6.70
C ASP A 66 4.94 -1.30 -6.11
N GLN A 67 5.94 -0.49 -5.73
CA GLN A 67 7.15 -0.97 -5.09
C GLN A 67 6.87 -1.56 -3.69
N GLU A 68 6.07 -0.86 -2.89
CA GLU A 68 5.68 -1.33 -1.55
C GLU A 68 4.86 -2.62 -1.62
N SER A 69 3.95 -2.71 -2.60
CA SER A 69 3.16 -3.92 -2.86
C SER A 69 4.06 -5.07 -3.33
N ALA A 70 4.98 -4.84 -4.26
CA ALA A 70 5.92 -5.86 -4.72
C ALA A 70 6.78 -6.40 -3.57
N LEU A 71 7.28 -5.54 -2.69
CA LEU A 71 8.02 -5.95 -1.50
C LEU A 71 7.12 -6.73 -0.53
N ALA A 72 5.91 -6.24 -0.26
CA ALA A 72 4.95 -6.89 0.65
C ALA A 72 4.43 -8.23 0.11
N CYS A 73 4.31 -8.40 -1.21
CA CYS A 73 3.95 -9.66 -1.87
C CYS A 73 5.16 -10.57 -2.13
N TRP A 74 6.39 -10.17 -1.76
CA TRP A 74 7.60 -10.91 -2.15
C TRP A 74 7.57 -12.36 -1.64
N GLY A 75 7.76 -13.34 -2.52
CA GLY A 75 7.76 -14.76 -2.17
C GLY A 75 6.37 -15.33 -1.83
N ILE A 76 5.30 -14.61 -2.14
CA ILE A 76 3.95 -15.15 -2.21
C ILE A 76 3.73 -15.58 -3.65
N GLU A 77 3.38 -16.85 -3.90
CA GLU A 77 2.98 -17.31 -5.24
C GLU A 77 1.79 -16.46 -5.72
N GLN A 78 1.98 -15.80 -6.86
CA GLN A 78 1.01 -14.87 -7.46
C GLN A 78 -0.09 -15.62 -8.19
#